data_AF-A0A951C2C0-F1
#
_entry.id   AF-A0A951C2C0-F1
#
_cell.length_a   1.000
_cell.length_b   1.000
_cell.length_c   1.000
_cell.angle_alpha   90.00
_cell.angle_beta   90.00
_cell.angle_gamma   90.00
#
_symmetry.space_group_name_H-M   'P 1'
#
loop_
_entity.id
_entity.type
_entity.pdbx_description
1 polymer ?
#
loop_
_entity_poly.entity_id
_entity_poly.type
_entity_poly.pdbx_seq_one_letter_code
_entity_poly.pdbx_strand_id
1 'polypeptide(L)'
;EGQQVFKYAVRKMYEACSELLSRNGLSAADVALLIPHQANARIITACAERLGLGCDRVVINIDRYGNTTSATIPLATRDALQQGRLHKGDLVVLAAVGAGYTVGASLWRWAY
;
A
#
# COMPACT_ATOMS: atom_id res chain seq x y z
N GLU A 1 18.74 -12.10 -9.55
CA GLU A 1 18.03 -10.82 -9.83
C GLU A 1 16.80 -10.57 -8.96
N GLY A 2 15.90 -11.55 -8.78
CA GLY A 2 14.67 -11.36 -7.99
C GLY A 2 14.87 -10.85 -6.54
N GLN A 3 15.94 -11.23 -5.85
CA GLN A 3 16.22 -10.72 -4.49
C GLN A 3 16.60 -9.22 -4.48
N GLN A 4 17.28 -8.74 -5.52
CA GLN A 4 17.62 -7.32 -5.69
C GLN A 4 16.34 -6.51 -5.95
N VAL A 5 15.47 -7.01 -6.83
CA VAL A 5 14.14 -6.42 -7.11
C VAL A 5 13.30 -6.36 -5.84
N PHE A 6 13.27 -7.44 -5.06
CA PHE A 6 12.57 -7.48 -3.78
C PHE A 6 13.06 -6.40 -2.80
N LYS A 7 14.37 -6.36 -2.54
CA LYS A 7 14.97 -5.36 -1.62
C LYS A 7 14.73 -3.94 -2.10
N TYR A 8 14.84 -3.70 -3.40
CA TYR A 8 14.55 -2.42 -4.02
C TYR A 8 13.09 -2.02 -3.81
N ALA A 9 12.16 -2.92 -4.12
CA ALA A 9 10.72 -2.67 -4.03
C ALA A 9 10.29 -2.35 -2.59
N VAL A 10 10.73 -3.15 -1.62
CA VAL A 10 10.45 -2.89 -0.19
C VAL A 10 11.01 -1.52 0.23
N ARG A 11 12.27 -1.23 -0.10
CA ARG A 11 12.90 0.04 0.29
C ARG A 11 12.19 1.23 -0.34
N LYS A 12 11.95 1.21 -1.65
CA LYS A 12 11.39 2.37 -2.35
C LYS A 12 9.92 2.61 -2.03
N MET A 13 9.13 1.56 -1.86
CA MET A 13 7.74 1.71 -1.45
C MET A 13 7.65 2.29 -0.03
N TYR A 14 8.52 1.84 0.89
CA TYR A 14 8.66 2.43 2.22
C TYR A 14 9.07 3.91 2.16
N GLU A 15 10.13 4.25 1.41
CA GLU A 15 10.61 5.63 1.26
C GLU A 15 9.50 6.55 0.74
N ALA A 16 8.78 6.12 -0.31
CA ALA A 16 7.68 6.89 -0.90
C ALA A 16 6.53 7.13 0.08
N CYS A 17 6.14 6.10 0.86
CA CYS A 17 5.08 6.24 1.86
C CYS A 17 5.51 7.13 3.03
N SER A 18 6.73 6.94 3.55
CA SER A 18 7.26 7.72 4.67
C SER A 18 7.45 9.19 4.31
N GLU A 19 7.97 9.48 3.12
CA GLU A 19 8.11 10.85 2.62
C GLU A 19 6.73 11.52 2.43
N LEU A 20 5.77 10.79 1.86
CA LEU A 20 4.39 11.24 1.68
C LEU A 20 3.70 11.58 3.01
N LEU A 21 3.91 10.78 4.06
CA LEU A 21 3.33 11.05 5.38
C LEU A 21 4.04 12.24 6.04
N SER A 22 5.38 12.22 6.06
CA SER A 22 6.21 13.27 6.67
C SER A 22 5.93 14.65 6.08
N ARG A 23 5.85 14.78 4.74
CA ARG A 23 5.56 16.06 4.08
C ARG A 23 4.16 16.61 4.39
N ASN A 24 3.25 15.78 4.92
CA ASN A 24 1.91 16.16 5.36
C ASN A 24 1.81 16.28 6.89
N GLY A 25 2.91 16.16 7.63
CA GLY A 25 2.90 16.20 9.10
C GLY A 25 2.22 15.00 9.75
N LEU A 26 2.16 13.86 9.04
CA LEU A 26 1.50 12.63 9.47
C LEU A 26 2.52 11.52 9.74
N SER A 27 2.07 10.52 10.49
CA SER A 27 2.78 9.29 10.79
C SER A 27 1.97 8.07 10.35
N ALA A 28 2.57 6.88 10.44
CA ALA A 28 1.84 5.64 10.19
C ALA A 28 0.72 5.37 11.23
N ALA A 29 0.73 6.05 12.38
CA ALA A 29 -0.36 5.96 13.36
C ALA A 29 -1.64 6.63 12.85
N ASP A 30 -1.51 7.63 11.97
CA ASP A 30 -2.65 8.37 11.41
C ASP A 30 -3.30 7.65 10.23
N VAL A 31 -2.64 6.64 9.66
CA VAL A 31 -3.12 5.88 8.50
C VAL A 31 -4.09 4.80 8.97
N ALA A 32 -5.33 4.89 8.50
CA ALA A 32 -6.36 3.89 8.74
C ALA A 32 -6.11 2.64 7.88
N LEU A 33 -5.72 2.82 6.62
CA LEU A 33 -5.56 1.71 5.68
C LEU A 33 -4.46 1.96 4.65
N LEU A 34 -3.62 0.96 4.42
CA LEU A 34 -2.68 0.87 3.31
C LEU A 34 -3.26 -0.05 2.22
N ILE A 35 -3.40 0.47 0.99
CA ILE A 35 -3.84 -0.27 -0.19
C ILE A 35 -2.68 -0.31 -1.20
N PRO A 36 -1.82 -1.33 -1.13
CA PRO A 36 -0.65 -1.43 -1.98
C PRO A 36 -0.94 -2.14 -3.31
N HIS A 37 -0.07 -1.95 -4.29
CA HIS A 37 0.00 -2.78 -5.48
C HIS A 37 0.24 -4.26 -5.10
N GLN A 38 -0.59 -5.14 -5.63
CA GLN A 38 -0.62 -6.57 -5.29
C GLN A 38 0.40 -7.35 -6.12
N ALA A 39 1.69 -7.00 -6.02
CA ALA A 39 2.78 -7.69 -6.73
C ALA A 39 3.22 -8.98 -6.04
N ASN A 40 3.40 -8.91 -4.73
CA ASN A 40 3.89 -10.01 -3.91
C ASN A 40 3.57 -9.75 -2.44
N ALA A 41 2.91 -10.68 -1.76
CA ALA A 41 2.53 -10.54 -0.36
C ALA A 41 3.72 -10.25 0.57
N ARG A 42 4.91 -10.79 0.28
CA ARG A 42 6.13 -10.55 1.07
C ARG A 42 6.64 -9.12 0.93
N ILE A 43 6.51 -8.50 -0.25
CA ILE A 43 6.91 -7.10 -0.47
C ILE A 43 5.95 -6.18 0.30
N ILE A 44 4.65 -6.46 0.21
CA ILE A 44 3.60 -5.72 0.89
C ILE A 44 3.82 -5.76 2.42
N THR A 45 3.97 -6.97 2.96
CA THR A 45 4.13 -7.19 4.40
C THR A 45 5.40 -6.52 4.91
N ALA A 46 6.54 -6.71 4.25
CA ALA A 46 7.80 -6.10 4.68
C ALA A 46 7.78 -4.55 4.61
N CYS A 47 7.05 -3.98 3.65
CA CYS A 47 6.87 -2.53 3.59
C CYS A 47 5.98 -2.03 4.74
N ALA A 48 4.88 -2.73 5.02
CA ALA A 48 3.96 -2.37 6.11
C ALA A 48 4.63 -2.47 7.49
N GLU A 49 5.36 -3.55 7.74
CA GLU A 49 6.15 -3.75 8.96
C GLU A 49 7.16 -2.60 9.15
N ARG A 50 7.86 -2.22 8.08
CA ARG A 50 8.84 -1.13 8.11
C ARG A 50 8.20 0.25 8.34
N LEU A 51 6.95 0.44 7.91
CA LEU A 51 6.16 1.63 8.23
C LEU A 51 5.61 1.62 9.67
N GLY A 52 5.63 0.48 10.36
CA GLY A 52 4.99 0.32 11.68
C GLY A 52 3.47 0.15 11.59
N LEU A 53 2.96 -0.35 10.45
CA LEU A 53 1.55 -0.68 10.26
C LEU A 53 1.28 -2.14 10.65
N GLY A 54 0.20 -2.35 11.39
CA GLY A 54 -0.31 -3.69 11.68
C GLY A 54 -0.93 -4.33 10.44
N CYS A 55 -0.89 -5.66 10.34
CA CYS A 55 -1.41 -6.42 9.20
C CYS A 55 -2.91 -6.16 8.96
N ASP A 56 -3.66 -5.86 10.02
CA ASP A 56 -5.07 -5.46 10.01
C ASP A 56 -5.33 -4.15 9.27
N ARG A 57 -4.31 -3.29 9.14
CA ARG A 57 -4.35 -2.01 8.41
C ARG A 57 -3.76 -2.08 7.00
N VAL A 58 -3.58 -3.29 6.46
CA VAL A 58 -3.08 -3.52 5.10
C VAL A 58 -4.06 -4.36 4.30
N VAL A 59 -4.37 -3.94 3.08
CA VAL A 59 -5.18 -4.74 2.17
C VAL A 59 -4.27 -5.71 1.40
N ILE A 60 -4.53 -7.00 1.57
CA ILE A 60 -3.89 -8.07 0.84
C ILE A 60 -5.00 -8.95 0.28
N ASN A 61 -5.10 -9.00 -1.05
CA ASN A 61 -6.04 -9.86 -1.78
C ASN A 61 -5.39 -10.54 -3.00
N ILE A 62 -4.06 -10.54 -3.03
CA ILE A 62 -3.24 -11.18 -4.06
C ILE A 62 -3.51 -12.68 -4.18
N ASP A 63 -3.94 -13.33 -3.09
CA ASP A 63 -4.36 -14.72 -3.06
C ASP A 63 -5.63 -14.97 -3.89
N ARG A 64 -6.48 -13.95 -4.06
CA ARG A 64 -7.74 -14.04 -4.82
C ARG A 64 -7.57 -13.71 -6.30
N TYR A 65 -6.79 -12.69 -6.62
CA TYR A 65 -6.71 -12.14 -7.99
C TYR A 65 -5.31 -12.22 -8.62
N GLY A 66 -4.27 -12.55 -7.85
CA GLY A 66 -2.88 -12.43 -8.29
C GLY A 66 -2.47 -10.98 -8.58
N ASN A 67 -1.39 -10.81 -9.33
CA ASN A 67 -0.94 -9.50 -9.79
C ASN A 67 -1.67 -9.11 -11.09
N THR A 68 -2.61 -8.18 -10.99
CA THR A 68 -3.38 -7.63 -12.13
C THR A 68 -2.84 -6.27 -12.61
N THR A 69 -1.54 -6.01 -12.45
CA THR A 69 -0.85 -4.77 -12.84
C THR A 69 -1.53 -3.53 -12.27
N SER A 70 -2.04 -2.61 -13.09
CA SER A 70 -2.65 -1.36 -12.65
C SER A 70 -4.01 -1.58 -11.97
N ALA A 71 -4.68 -2.70 -12.24
CA ALA A 71 -5.98 -3.01 -11.66
C ALA A 71 -5.91 -3.48 -10.19
N THR A 72 -4.72 -3.76 -9.65
CA THR A 72 -4.62 -4.32 -8.28
C THR A 72 -5.13 -3.35 -7.23
N ILE A 73 -4.84 -2.05 -7.38
CA ILE A 73 -5.26 -1.03 -6.40
C ILE A 73 -6.78 -0.86 -6.45
N PRO A 74 -7.43 -0.63 -7.61
CA PRO A 74 -8.89 -0.59 -7.69
C PRO A 74 -9.60 -1.84 -7.13
N LEU A 75 -9.08 -3.05 -7.42
CA LEU A 75 -9.65 -4.29 -6.88
C LEU A 75 -9.51 -4.39 -5.36
N ALA A 76 -8.34 -4.04 -4.82
CA ALA A 76 -8.10 -4.00 -3.38
C ALA A 76 -8.95 -2.93 -2.67
N THR A 77 -9.13 -1.75 -3.28
CA THR A 77 -10.03 -0.72 -2.76
C THR A 77 -11.48 -1.20 -2.71
N ARG A 78 -11.96 -1.86 -3.78
CA ARG A 78 -13.31 -2.44 -3.81
C ARG A 78 -13.50 -3.48 -2.71
N ASP A 79 -12.54 -4.40 -2.56
CA ASP A 79 -12.61 -5.41 -1.51
C ASP A 79 -12.63 -4.78 -0.11
N ALA A 80 -11.81 -3.75 0.15
CA ALA A 80 -11.80 -3.05 1.43
C ALA A 80 -13.15 -2.39 1.76
N LEU A 81 -13.82 -1.80 0.76
CA LEU A 81 -15.17 -1.26 0.90
C LEU A 81 -16.18 -2.37 1.23
N GLN A 82 -16.16 -3.47 0.48
CA GLN A 82 -17.08 -4.60 0.69
C GLN A 82 -16.88 -5.28 2.06
N GLN A 83 -15.66 -5.24 2.59
CA GLN A 83 -15.31 -5.77 3.90
C GLN A 83 -15.58 -4.80 5.06
N GLY A 84 -16.06 -3.58 4.78
CA GLY A 84 -16.27 -2.57 5.82
C GLY A 84 -14.97 -2.13 6.52
N ARG A 85 -13.86 -2.09 5.77
CA ARG A 85 -12.53 -1.69 6.29
C ARG A 85 -12.16 -0.25 5.91
N LEU A 86 -12.94 0.38 5.04
CA LEU A 86 -12.70 1.71 4.53
C LEU A 86 -13.95 2.56 4.72
N HIS A 87 -13.82 3.64 5.48
CA HIS A 87 -14.92 4.51 5.91
C HIS A 87 -14.66 5.97 5.58
N LYS A 88 -15.73 6.75 5.49
CA LYS A 88 -15.64 8.20 5.35
C LYS A 88 -14.79 8.83 6.46
N GLY A 89 -13.83 9.64 6.05
CA GLY A 89 -12.89 10.34 6.94
C GLY A 89 -11.54 9.65 7.09
N ASP A 90 -11.45 8.35 6.77
CA ASP A 90 -10.23 7.55 6.88
C ASP A 90 -9.09 8.17 6.05
N LEU A 91 -7.89 8.16 6.62
CA LEU A 91 -6.67 8.46 5.88
C LEU A 91 -6.11 7.16 5.28
N VAL A 92 -6.04 7.14 3.96
CA VAL A 92 -5.66 5.97 3.17
C VAL A 92 -4.40 6.26 2.38
N VAL A 93 -3.44 5.34 2.43
CA VAL A 93 -2.25 5.38 1.57
C VAL A 93 -2.42 4.37 0.45
N LEU A 94 -2.33 4.82 -0.80
CA LEU A 94 -2.20 3.97 -1.97
C LEU A 94 -0.73 3.95 -2.38
N ALA A 95 -0.13 2.77 -2.57
CA ALA A 95 1.30 2.66 -2.88
C ALA A 95 1.56 1.64 -3.99
N ALA A 96 2.47 1.95 -4.92
CA ALA A 96 2.81 1.07 -6.02
C ALA A 96 4.31 1.07 -6.33
N VAL A 97 4.79 -0.08 -6.79
CA VAL A 97 6.11 -0.28 -7.38
C VAL A 97 5.97 -1.18 -8.60
N GLY A 98 6.58 -0.79 -9.72
CA GLY A 98 6.42 -1.48 -11.01
C GLY A 98 7.67 -1.47 -11.89
N ALA A 99 7.54 -2.10 -13.07
CA ALA A 99 8.60 -2.22 -14.07
C ALA A 99 9.05 -0.85 -14.63
N GLY A 100 10.31 -0.76 -15.07
CA GLY A 100 11.00 0.50 -15.39
C GLY A 100 11.65 1.18 -14.17
N TYR A 101 11.41 0.61 -12.97
CA TYR A 101 11.56 1.15 -11.62
C TYR A 101 10.80 2.46 -11.39
N THR A 102 9.49 2.39 -11.58
CA THR A 102 8.55 3.46 -11.19
C THR A 102 7.94 3.13 -9.83
N VAL A 103 7.94 4.11 -8.94
CA VAL A 103 7.37 4.01 -7.59
C VAL A 103 6.52 5.24 -7.33
N GLY A 104 5.37 5.05 -6.71
CA GLY A 104 4.48 6.14 -6.36
C GLY A 104 3.67 5.82 -5.12
N ALA A 105 3.35 6.85 -4.35
CA ALA A 105 2.39 6.77 -3.27
C ALA A 105 1.44 7.98 -3.33
N SER A 106 0.21 7.80 -2.91
CA SER A 106 -0.77 8.88 -2.77
C SER A 106 -1.54 8.76 -1.46
N LEU A 107 -1.82 9.89 -0.84
CA LEU A 107 -2.52 9.99 0.44
C LEU A 107 -3.90 10.58 0.18
N TRP A 108 -4.93 9.88 0.62
CA TRP A 108 -6.33 10.22 0.37
C TRP A 108 -7.04 10.33 1.71
N ARG A 109 -7.88 11.35 1.86
CA ARG A 109 -8.95 11.32 2.87
C ARG A 109 -10.19 10.77 2.19
N TRP A 110 -10.66 9.61 2.65
CA TRP A 110 -11.77 8.93 2.01
C TRP A 110 -13.08 9.70 2.23
N ALA A 111 -13.86 9.91 1.18
CA ALA A 111 -15.01 10.82 1.20
C ALA A 111 -16.38 10.12 1.37
N TYR A 112 -16.44 8.82 1.10
CA TYR A 112 -17.67 8.05 0.96
C TYR A 112 -17.88 7.05 2.08
#